data_AF-X0TYX7-F1
#
_entry.id   AF-X0TYX7-F1
#
_cell.length_a   1.000
_cell.length_b   1.000
_cell.length_c   1.000
_cell.angle_alpha   90.00
_cell.angle_beta   90.00
_cell.angle_gamma   90.00
#
_symmetry.space_group_name_H-M   'P 1'
#
loop_
_entity.id
_entity.type
_entity.pdbx_description
1 polymer ?
#
loop_
_entity_poly.entity_id
_entity_poly.type
_entity_poly.pdbx_seq_one_letter_code
_entity_poly.pdbx_strand_id
1 'polypeptide(L)'
;MAANLTQQYHKAEEQYRQAATPDEELRCLEVMLRELPKHKGTDKLQAELKQKISHARKESESEAKAGKKSHRTRIPRQGAGRAVLVGGPNAGKSALLAALTRATPEVAPYPFTTRESSPGMMPWEDVQVQLIDTPPVTADACDPTLVGLIRGADLVLLVADIGNDEGLEF
;
A
#
# COMPACT_ATOMS: atom_id res chain seq x y z
N MET A 1 7.67 14.11 41.85
CA MET A 1 6.25 14.56 41.90
C MET A 1 5.52 13.83 40.79
N ALA A 2 4.40 13.18 41.08
CA ALA A 2 3.59 12.55 40.03
C ALA A 2 3.01 13.64 39.13
N ALA A 3 3.17 13.51 37.82
CA ALA A 3 2.57 14.42 36.86
C ALA A 3 1.05 14.24 36.86
N ASN A 4 0.30 15.34 36.84
CA ASN A 4 -1.16 15.28 36.72
C ASN A 4 -1.49 15.00 35.24
N LEU A 5 -1.91 13.78 34.94
CA LEU A 5 -2.19 13.31 33.58
C LEU A 5 -3.66 13.60 33.21
N THR A 6 -3.93 13.87 31.94
CA THR A 6 -5.28 14.18 31.48
C THR A 6 -6.18 12.94 31.47
N GLN A 7 -7.50 13.12 31.58
CA GLN A 7 -8.46 12.03 31.39
C GLN A 7 -8.31 11.36 30.01
N GLN A 8 -7.90 12.13 29.00
CA GLN A 8 -7.64 11.62 27.66
C GLN A 8 -6.39 10.73 27.62
N TYR A 9 -5.36 11.05 28.40
CA TYR A 9 -4.19 10.18 28.56
C TYR A 9 -4.57 8.82 29.16
N HIS A 10 -5.37 8.80 30.23
CA HIS A 10 -5.80 7.55 30.87
C HIS A 10 -6.66 6.69 29.93
N LYS A 11 -7.57 7.32 29.17
CA LYS A 11 -8.35 6.62 28.14
C LYS A 11 -7.45 6.02 27.05
N ALA A 12 -6.45 6.77 26.58
CA ALA A 12 -5.50 6.28 25.58
C ALA A 12 -4.61 5.15 26.14
N GLU A 13 -4.28 5.19 27.43
CA GLU A 13 -3.54 4.12 28.12
C GLU A 13 -4.37 2.83 28.23
N GLU A 14 -5.66 2.93 28.56
CA GLU A 14 -6.57 1.78 28.55
C GLU A 14 -6.72 1.19 27.15
N GLN A 15 -6.87 2.04 26.13
CA GLN A 15 -6.94 1.60 24.73
C GLN A 15 -5.64 0.94 24.28
N TYR A 16 -4.48 1.47 24.69
CA TYR A 16 -3.18 0.84 24.43
C TYR A 16 -3.09 -0.56 25.05
N ARG A 17 -3.60 -0.76 26.26
CA ARG A 17 -3.63 -2.10 26.92
C ARG A 17 -4.56 -3.09 26.22
N GLN A 18 -5.56 -2.61 25.50
CA GLN A 18 -6.54 -3.43 24.77
C GLN A 18 -6.23 -3.57 23.28
N ALA A 19 -5.24 -2.83 22.76
CA ALA A 19 -4.86 -2.88 21.36
C ALA A 19 -4.41 -4.28 20.98
N ALA A 20 -4.95 -4.80 19.87
CA ALA A 20 -4.67 -6.15 19.40
C ALA A 20 -3.74 -6.16 18.18
N THR A 21 -3.47 -4.98 17.60
CA THR A 21 -2.66 -4.82 16.39
C THR A 21 -1.61 -3.72 16.54
N PRO A 22 -0.44 -3.83 15.90
CA PRO A 22 0.59 -2.79 15.98
C PRO A 22 0.15 -1.42 15.48
N ASP A 23 -0.81 -1.36 14.54
CA ASP A 23 -1.40 -0.09 14.06
C ASP A 23 -2.32 0.56 15.09
N GLU A 24 -3.03 -0.23 15.91
CA GLU A 24 -3.80 0.28 17.04
C GLU A 24 -2.87 0.74 18.16
N GLU A 25 -1.83 -0.03 18.46
CA GLU A 25 -0.82 0.32 19.45
C GLU A 25 -0.13 1.65 19.10
N LEU A 26 0.30 1.82 17.84
CA LEU A 26 0.95 3.04 17.36
C LEU A 26 0.05 4.27 17.55
N ARG A 27 -1.23 4.16 17.16
CA ARG A 27 -2.21 5.25 17.32
C ARG A 27 -2.42 5.63 18.78
N CYS A 28 -2.53 4.64 19.67
CA CYS A 28 -2.70 4.90 21.10
C CYS A 28 -1.47 5.60 21.71
N LEU A 29 -0.26 5.15 21.35
CA LEU A 29 0.98 5.76 21.80
C LEU A 29 1.16 7.21 21.31
N GLU A 30 0.75 7.51 20.06
CA GLU A 30 0.77 8.87 19.51
C GLU A 30 -0.20 9.80 20.25
N VAL A 31 -1.40 9.31 20.61
CA VAL A 31 -2.37 10.04 21.44
C VAL A 31 -1.82 10.27 22.85
N MET A 32 -1.22 9.26 23.48
CA MET A 32 -0.58 9.39 24.80
C MET A 32 0.52 10.44 24.80
N LEU A 33 1.36 10.50 23.76
CA LEU A 33 2.43 11.50 23.64
C LEU A 33 1.88 12.92 23.45
N ARG A 34 0.77 13.07 22.72
CA ARG A 34 0.10 14.36 22.48
C ARG A 34 -0.50 14.93 23.77
N GLU A 35 -1.15 14.09 24.55
CA GLU A 35 -1.85 14.46 25.79
C GLU A 35 -0.92 14.63 27.00
N LEU A 36 0.35 14.22 26.86
CA LEU A 36 1.33 14.32 27.93
C LEU A 36 1.74 15.78 28.19
N PRO A 37 1.69 16.28 29.45
CA PRO A 37 2.20 17.60 29.80
C PRO A 37 3.69 17.73 29.44
N LYS A 38 4.11 18.85 28.86
CA LYS A 38 5.51 19.09 28.42
C LYS A 38 6.28 19.92 29.44
N HIS A 39 6.71 19.28 30.52
CA HIS A 39 7.51 19.93 31.57
C HIS A 39 8.51 18.93 32.18
N LYS A 40 9.50 19.42 32.93
CA LYS A 40 10.61 18.60 33.47
C LYS A 40 10.20 17.35 34.26
N GLY A 41 8.99 17.33 34.84
CA GLY A 41 8.43 16.17 35.53
C GLY A 41 8.01 14.99 34.64
N THR A 42 7.93 15.15 33.32
CA THR A 42 7.46 14.14 32.35
C THR A 42 8.50 13.80 31.29
N ASP A 43 9.71 14.37 31.35
CA ASP A 43 10.77 14.19 30.34
C ASP A 43 11.13 12.71 30.12
N LYS A 44 11.22 11.93 31.21
CA LYS A 44 11.48 10.48 31.13
C LYS A 44 10.36 9.74 30.39
N LEU A 45 9.11 10.06 30.72
CA LEU A 45 7.94 9.45 30.12
C LEU A 45 7.80 9.81 28.63
N GLN A 46 8.18 11.04 28.23
CA GLN A 46 8.25 11.42 26.82
C GLN A 46 9.29 10.59 26.05
N ALA A 47 10.46 10.38 26.63
CA ALA A 47 11.51 9.59 26.00
C ALA A 47 11.06 8.14 25.79
N GLU A 48 10.43 7.55 26.81
CA GLU A 48 9.86 6.19 26.75
C GLU A 48 8.77 6.08 25.68
N LEU A 49 7.81 7.02 25.63
CA LEU A 49 6.75 7.01 24.61
C LEU A 49 7.31 7.14 23.19
N LYS A 50 8.29 8.03 22.96
CA LYS A 50 8.94 8.18 21.65
C LYS A 50 9.67 6.91 21.22
N GLN A 51 10.34 6.24 22.16
CA GLN A 51 11.01 4.97 21.88
C GLN A 51 10.00 3.87 21.52
N LYS A 52 8.89 3.78 22.26
CA LYS A 52 7.79 2.84 21.95
C LYS A 52 7.15 3.12 20.60
N ILE A 53 6.89 4.39 20.26
CA ILE A 53 6.39 4.80 18.93
C ILE A 53 7.35 4.37 17.83
N SER A 54 8.67 4.56 18.02
CA SER A 54 9.67 4.13 17.04
C SER A 54 9.69 2.62 16.84
N HIS A 55 9.50 1.84 17.91
CA HIS A 55 9.41 0.38 17.84
C HIS A 55 8.13 -0.07 17.15
N ALA A 56 6.97 0.40 17.62
CA ALA A 56 5.65 0.06 17.07
C ALA A 56 5.52 0.46 15.59
N ARG A 57 6.10 1.61 15.18
CA ARG A 57 6.15 2.03 13.77
C ARG A 57 6.96 1.06 12.91
N LYS A 58 8.11 0.59 13.42
CA LYS A 58 8.92 -0.44 12.72
C LYS A 58 8.20 -1.78 12.64
N GLU A 59 7.47 -2.16 13.69
CA GLU A 59 6.70 -3.41 13.73
C GLU A 59 5.50 -3.38 12.80
N SER A 60 4.69 -2.32 12.81
CA SER A 60 3.61 -2.06 11.84
C SER A 60 4.13 -2.09 10.40
N GLU A 61 5.24 -1.40 10.11
CA GLU A 61 5.88 -1.47 8.80
C GLU A 61 6.38 -2.88 8.46
N SER A 62 6.82 -3.65 9.47
CA SER A 62 7.30 -5.02 9.28
C SER A 62 6.16 -6.03 9.10
N GLU A 63 5.01 -5.84 9.74
CA GLU A 63 3.80 -6.65 9.56
C GLU A 63 3.12 -6.32 8.23
N ALA A 64 3.08 -5.05 7.82
CA ALA A 64 2.74 -4.66 6.46
C ALA A 64 3.70 -5.30 5.42
N LYS A 65 4.97 -5.54 5.79
CA LYS A 65 5.97 -6.27 4.98
C LYS A 65 5.87 -7.81 5.12
N ALA A 66 5.33 -8.33 6.23
CA ALA A 66 5.21 -9.77 6.52
C ALA A 66 3.91 -10.37 5.95
N GLY A 67 2.79 -9.62 5.97
CA GLY A 67 1.63 -9.93 5.13
C GLY A 67 1.98 -9.93 3.63
N LYS A 68 2.95 -9.09 3.24
CA LYS A 68 3.61 -9.06 1.92
C LYS A 68 4.50 -10.28 1.59
N LYS A 69 4.81 -11.17 2.54
CA LYS A 69 5.55 -12.42 2.26
C LYS A 69 4.63 -13.57 1.79
N SER A 70 3.32 -13.45 1.92
CA SER A 70 2.40 -14.55 1.58
C SER A 70 2.33 -14.85 0.07
N HIS A 71 2.49 -13.86 -0.81
CA HIS A 71 2.60 -14.11 -2.25
C HIS A 71 3.45 -13.04 -2.95
N ARG A 72 4.78 -13.18 -2.91
CA ARG A 72 5.62 -12.71 -4.03
C ARG A 72 5.38 -13.64 -5.21
N THR A 73 4.18 -13.61 -5.80
CA THR A 73 3.84 -14.41 -6.98
C THR A 73 4.69 -13.90 -8.13
N ARG A 74 5.81 -14.58 -8.39
CA ARG A 74 6.58 -14.39 -9.61
C ARG A 74 5.66 -14.79 -10.76
N ILE A 75 5.09 -13.82 -11.47
CA ILE A 75 4.23 -14.09 -12.63
C ILE A 75 5.10 -14.76 -13.70
N PRO A 76 4.88 -16.06 -14.03
CA PRO A 76 5.67 -16.75 -15.03
C PRO A 76 5.39 -16.16 -16.41
N ARG A 77 6.41 -16.13 -17.27
CA ARG A 77 6.26 -15.66 -18.67
C ARG A 77 5.42 -16.67 -19.43
N GLN A 78 4.44 -16.19 -20.16
CA GLN A 78 3.51 -16.99 -20.96
C GLN A 78 3.28 -16.30 -22.30
N GLY A 79 2.92 -17.08 -23.32
CA GLY A 79 2.62 -16.55 -24.65
C GLY A 79 3.85 -16.09 -25.44
N ALA A 80 3.59 -15.43 -26.57
CA ALA A 80 4.60 -14.91 -27.49
C ALA A 80 5.26 -13.61 -26.99
N GLY A 81 4.59 -12.89 -26.09
CA GLY A 81 5.10 -11.65 -25.52
C GLY A 81 4.39 -11.27 -24.23
N ARG A 82 4.99 -10.32 -23.51
CA ARG A 82 4.48 -9.78 -22.26
C ARG A 82 4.42 -8.25 -22.31
N ALA A 83 3.23 -7.70 -22.06
CA ALA A 83 3.03 -6.28 -21.87
C ALA A 83 2.56 -5.97 -20.44
N VAL A 84 3.03 -4.87 -19.87
CA VAL A 84 2.68 -4.41 -18.52
C VAL A 84 1.93 -3.09 -18.62
N LEU A 85 0.75 -3.01 -17.99
CA LEU A 85 -0.07 -1.80 -17.92
C LEU A 85 0.34 -0.98 -16.69
N VAL A 86 0.77 0.26 -16.89
CA VAL A 86 1.22 1.17 -15.82
C VAL A 86 0.41 2.46 -15.89
N GLY A 87 0.09 3.06 -14.75
CA GLY A 87 -0.70 4.30 -14.72
C GLY A 87 -1.26 4.61 -13.35
N GLY A 88 -1.76 5.82 -13.20
CA GLY A 88 -2.35 6.32 -11.95
C GLY A 88 -3.61 5.57 -11.51
N PRO A 89 -4.16 5.92 -10.33
CA PRO A 89 -5.45 5.42 -9.88
C PRO A 89 -6.53 5.72 -10.92
N ASN A 90 -7.50 4.82 -11.08
CA ASN A 90 -8.64 4.99 -11.97
C ASN A 90 -8.33 5.22 -13.46
N ALA A 91 -7.07 5.09 -13.91
CA ALA A 91 -6.69 5.26 -15.32
C ALA A 91 -7.30 4.23 -16.29
N GLY A 92 -8.16 3.32 -15.84
CA GLY A 92 -8.81 2.31 -16.69
C GLY A 92 -7.97 1.07 -17.01
N LYS A 93 -6.83 0.84 -16.32
CA LYS A 93 -5.94 -0.32 -16.57
C LYS A 93 -6.66 -1.68 -16.46
N SER A 94 -7.37 -1.92 -15.37
CA SER A 94 -8.11 -3.17 -15.16
C SER A 94 -9.25 -3.35 -16.16
N ALA A 95 -9.90 -2.26 -16.56
CA ALA A 95 -10.94 -2.28 -17.60
C ALA A 95 -10.34 -2.62 -18.97
N LEU A 96 -9.15 -2.08 -19.29
CA LEU A 96 -8.41 -2.43 -20.51
C LEU A 96 -8.00 -3.91 -20.50
N LEU A 97 -7.50 -4.43 -19.38
CA LEU A 97 -7.19 -5.85 -19.22
C LEU A 97 -8.45 -6.71 -19.46
N ALA A 98 -9.58 -6.37 -18.83
CA ALA A 98 -10.84 -7.09 -19.00
C ALA A 98 -11.36 -7.06 -20.45
N ALA A 99 -11.19 -5.92 -21.15
CA ALA A 99 -11.66 -5.77 -22.52
C ALA A 99 -10.80 -6.54 -23.54
N LEU A 100 -9.49 -6.59 -23.31
CA LEU A 100 -8.54 -7.23 -24.23
C LEU A 100 -8.32 -8.72 -23.94
N THR A 101 -8.70 -9.19 -22.76
CA THR A 101 -8.49 -10.58 -22.35
C THR A 101 -9.81 -11.24 -22.02
N ARG A 102 -9.81 -12.57 -21.87
CA ARG A 102 -10.95 -13.28 -21.26
C ARG A 102 -10.85 -13.32 -19.74
N ALA A 103 -9.93 -12.56 -19.14
CA ALA A 103 -9.78 -12.52 -17.70
C ALA A 103 -10.95 -11.74 -17.09
N THR A 104 -11.43 -12.20 -15.94
CA THR A 104 -12.38 -11.48 -15.09
C THR A 104 -11.60 -10.83 -13.95
N PRO A 105 -10.93 -9.69 -14.15
CA PRO A 105 -10.24 -9.02 -13.06
C PRO A 105 -11.26 -8.64 -11.98
N GLU A 106 -10.91 -8.88 -10.71
CA GLU A 106 -11.73 -8.40 -9.60
C GLU A 106 -11.68 -6.87 -9.55
N VAL A 107 -12.71 -6.22 -10.10
CA VAL A 107 -12.90 -4.77 -9.99
C VAL A 107 -13.69 -4.49 -8.72
N ALA A 108 -13.01 -4.10 -7.64
CA ALA A 108 -13.69 -3.65 -6.42
C ALA A 108 -13.84 -2.11 -6.40
N PRO A 109 -14.99 -1.57 -5.96
CA PRO A 109 -15.41 -0.16 -6.16
C PRO A 109 -14.75 0.86 -5.21
N TYR A 110 -13.64 0.50 -4.56
CA TYR A 110 -12.87 1.39 -3.68
C TYR A 110 -11.46 1.61 -4.23
N PRO A 111 -10.81 2.76 -3.95
CA PRO A 111 -9.41 2.95 -4.32
C PRO A 111 -8.57 1.84 -3.65
N PHE A 112 -7.48 1.41 -4.26
CA PHE A 112 -6.55 0.35 -3.78
C PHE A 112 -6.93 -1.11 -4.05
N THR A 113 -7.82 -1.41 -5.01
CA THR A 113 -8.30 -2.78 -5.23
C THR A 113 -7.39 -3.65 -6.11
N THR A 114 -6.35 -3.09 -6.72
CA THR A 114 -5.25 -3.87 -7.33
C THR A 114 -4.07 -3.92 -6.36
N ARG A 115 -4.19 -4.65 -5.24
CA ARG A 115 -3.06 -4.89 -4.31
C ARG A 115 -2.07 -5.92 -4.86
N GLU A 116 -2.49 -6.70 -5.85
CA GLU A 116 -1.70 -7.73 -6.54
C GLU A 116 -1.77 -7.52 -8.05
N SER A 117 -0.67 -7.82 -8.76
CA SER A 117 -0.63 -7.72 -10.22
C SER A 117 -1.41 -8.86 -10.86
N SER A 118 -2.31 -8.55 -11.80
CA SER A 118 -3.22 -9.51 -12.42
C SER A 118 -2.81 -9.82 -13.86
N PRO A 119 -2.38 -11.06 -14.19
CA PRO A 119 -2.11 -11.45 -15.56
C PRO A 119 -3.39 -11.88 -16.29
N GLY A 120 -3.51 -11.48 -17.56
CA GLY A 120 -4.53 -11.95 -18.48
C GLY A 120 -3.92 -12.30 -19.84
N MET A 121 -4.48 -13.30 -20.53
CA MET A 121 -4.04 -13.67 -21.87
C MET A 121 -4.91 -12.98 -22.93
N MET A 122 -4.28 -12.15 -23.75
CA MET A 122 -4.89 -11.47 -24.90
C MET A 122 -4.62 -12.31 -26.16
N PRO A 123 -5.65 -12.75 -26.89
CA PRO A 123 -5.46 -13.28 -28.23
C PRO A 123 -5.03 -12.16 -29.19
N TRP A 124 -3.97 -12.39 -29.95
CA TRP A 124 -3.53 -11.50 -31.03
C TRP A 124 -3.17 -12.35 -32.24
N GLU A 125 -3.94 -12.24 -33.33
CA GLU A 125 -3.79 -13.09 -34.51
C GLU A 125 -3.78 -14.58 -34.13
N ASP A 126 -2.69 -15.29 -34.41
CA ASP A 126 -2.47 -16.71 -34.11
C ASP A 126 -1.69 -16.96 -32.82
N VAL A 127 -1.36 -15.91 -32.06
CA VAL A 127 -0.60 -15.99 -30.81
C VAL A 127 -1.39 -15.49 -29.58
N GLN A 128 -0.84 -15.78 -28.40
CA GLN A 128 -1.34 -15.26 -27.13
C GLN A 128 -0.29 -14.32 -26.54
N VAL A 129 -0.71 -13.15 -26.07
CA VAL A 129 0.14 -12.15 -25.42
C VAL A 129 -0.30 -12.01 -23.97
N GLN A 130 0.66 -12.09 -23.04
CA GLN A 130 0.38 -11.90 -21.63
C GLN A 130 0.31 -10.40 -21.33
N LEU A 131 -0.86 -9.93 -20.90
CA LEU A 131 -1.04 -8.60 -20.34
C LEU A 131 -0.98 -8.69 -18.82
N ILE A 132 -0.31 -7.75 -18.16
CA ILE A 132 -0.23 -7.68 -16.71
C ILE A 132 -0.76 -6.31 -16.26
N ASP A 133 -1.89 -6.31 -15.56
CA ASP A 133 -2.38 -5.13 -14.86
C ASP A 133 -1.62 -4.96 -13.54
N THR A 134 -1.15 -3.74 -13.27
CA THR A 134 -0.38 -3.43 -12.06
C THR A 134 -1.17 -2.56 -11.10
N PRO A 135 -0.81 -2.58 -9.81
CA PRO A 135 -1.24 -1.56 -8.86
C PRO A 135 -1.06 -0.14 -9.42
N PRO A 136 -1.90 0.82 -9.01
CA PRO A 136 -1.72 2.23 -9.33
C PRO A 136 -0.33 2.74 -8.93
N VAL A 137 0.25 3.59 -9.78
CA VAL A 137 1.50 4.30 -9.47
C VAL A 137 1.16 5.73 -9.08
N THR A 138 1.61 6.15 -7.89
CA THR A 138 1.51 7.55 -7.42
C THR A 138 2.87 8.01 -6.87
N ALA A 139 3.03 9.31 -6.62
CA ALA A 139 4.26 9.86 -6.04
C ALA A 139 4.61 9.22 -4.68
N ASP A 140 3.59 8.94 -3.87
CA ASP A 140 3.74 8.36 -2.53
C ASP A 140 3.74 6.81 -2.52
N ALA A 141 3.31 6.17 -3.61
CA ALA A 141 3.15 4.72 -3.68
C ALA A 141 3.63 4.16 -5.02
N CYS A 142 4.82 3.56 -4.99
CA CYS A 142 5.37 2.75 -6.07
C CYS A 142 5.81 1.39 -5.52
N ASP A 143 5.15 0.32 -5.96
CA ASP A 143 5.50 -1.04 -5.52
C ASP A 143 6.87 -1.46 -6.11
N PRO A 144 7.87 -1.85 -5.28
CA PRO A 144 9.15 -2.37 -5.78
C PRO A 144 9.02 -3.56 -6.75
N THR A 145 7.92 -4.33 -6.69
CA THR A 145 7.67 -5.43 -7.64
C THR A 145 7.48 -4.94 -9.08
N LEU A 146 6.98 -3.72 -9.26
CA LEU A 146 6.74 -3.10 -10.56
C LEU A 146 8.01 -3.01 -11.40
N VAL A 147 9.13 -2.64 -10.78
CA VAL A 147 10.43 -2.55 -11.47
C VAL A 147 10.85 -3.92 -12.03
N GLY A 148 10.58 -4.99 -11.30
CA GLY A 148 10.84 -6.36 -11.73
C GLY A 148 9.96 -6.77 -12.92
N LEU A 149 8.68 -6.37 -12.90
CA LEU A 149 7.74 -6.62 -13.99
C LEU A 149 8.13 -5.84 -15.26
N ILE A 150 8.43 -4.55 -15.12
CA ILE A 150 8.88 -3.68 -16.21
C ILE A 150 10.14 -4.23 -16.87
N ARG A 151 11.15 -4.62 -16.09
CA ARG A 151 12.40 -5.20 -16.63
C ARG A 151 12.20 -6.53 -17.35
N GLY A 152 11.15 -7.26 -16.99
CA GLY A 152 10.82 -8.55 -17.59
C GLY A 152 9.77 -8.47 -18.71
N ALA A 153 9.32 -7.27 -19.07
CA ALA A 153 8.31 -7.02 -20.09
C ALA A 153 8.96 -6.74 -21.46
N ASP A 154 8.27 -7.12 -22.52
CA ASP A 154 8.64 -6.76 -23.88
C ASP A 154 8.04 -5.39 -24.27
N LEU A 155 6.94 -5.00 -23.61
CA LEU A 155 6.24 -3.72 -23.80
C LEU A 155 5.73 -3.17 -22.47
N VAL A 156 5.81 -1.85 -22.29
CA VAL A 156 5.17 -1.14 -21.18
C VAL A 156 4.16 -0.17 -21.76
N LEU A 157 2.92 -0.27 -21.31
CA LEU A 157 1.81 0.57 -21.74
C LEU A 157 1.48 1.55 -20.61
N LEU A 158 1.73 2.84 -20.84
CA LEU A 158 1.27 3.89 -19.95
C LEU A 158 -0.20 4.19 -20.26
N VAL A 159 -1.06 3.96 -19.28
CA VAL A 159 -2.50 4.22 -19.36
C VAL A 159 -2.80 5.47 -18.54
N ALA A 160 -3.45 6.44 -19.18
CA ALA A 160 -3.87 7.69 -18.56
C ALA A 160 -5.35 7.93 -18.88
N ASP A 161 -6.08 8.47 -17.91
CA ASP A 161 -7.43 8.98 -18.14
C ASP A 161 -7.33 10.40 -18.70
N ILE A 162 -7.98 10.65 -19.84
CA ILE A 162 -8.00 11.97 -20.50
C ILE A 162 -9.10 12.85 -19.89
N GLY A 163 -10.05 12.28 -19.16
CA GLY A 163 -11.12 13.01 -18.48
C GLY A 163 -10.74 13.54 -17.10
N ASN A 164 -9.55 13.22 -16.59
CA ASN A 164 -9.06 13.69 -15.29
C ASN A 164 -7.70 14.40 -15.44
N ASP A 165 -7.68 15.70 -15.11
CA ASP A 165 -6.48 16.53 -15.18
C ASP A 165 -5.50 16.29 -14.01
N GLU A 166 -5.91 15.58 -12.96
CA GLU A 166 -5.06 15.29 -11.78
C GLU A 166 -3.77 14.49 -12.12
N GLY A 167 -3.70 13.87 -13.30
CA GLY A 167 -2.53 13.08 -13.74
C GLY A 167 -1.45 13.87 -14.49
N LEU A 168 -1.66 15.15 -14.78
CA LEU A 168 -0.76 15.98 -15.59
C LEU A 168 0.01 17.05 -14.79
N GLU A 169 -0.30 17.23 -13.51
CA GLU A 169 0.42 18.18 -12.66
C GLU A 169 1.57 17.47 -11.92
N PHE A 170 2.79 17.71 -12.42
CA PHE A 170 4.06 17.33 -11.81
C PHE A 170 4.67 18.49 -11.02
#